data_AF-A0A2N9XXN0-F1
#
_entry.id   AF-A0A2N9XXN0-F1
#
_cell.length_a   1.000
_cell.length_b   1.000
_cell.length_c   1.000
_cell.angle_alpha   90.00
_cell.angle_beta   90.00
_cell.angle_gamma   90.00
#
_symmetry.space_group_name_H-M   'P 1'
#
loop_
_entity.id
_entity.type
_entity.pdbx_description
1 polymer ?
#
loop_
_entity_poly.entity_id
_entity_poly.type
_entity_poly.pdbx_seq_one_letter_code
_entity_poly.pdbx_strand_id
1 'polypeptide(L)'
;MPFMLYTDAQMTMEASNPYQLDFNGAGKNEFKLFFGSPYPNEVLKPKSDQQIMLVPASRLKKWEPNRVYSFGNIIEPIVSNGCMYQCLDNAQTGSREPAWRAERGSKCSSGSTTFINLGAKFQPADIQLALTYAGLDTANAGAALELGTQLQGGKSIPVYMRVTNASNSVRSDRSDPCISIRLNATITETTA
;
A
#
# COMPACT_ATOMS: atom_id res chain seq x y z
N MET A 1 -15.55 10.79 -12.12
CA MET A 1 -15.10 9.67 -11.23
C MET A 1 -13.77 10.07 -10.62
N PRO A 2 -13.35 9.55 -9.46
CA PRO A 2 -12.12 10.05 -8.85
C PRO A 2 -10.90 9.77 -9.73
N PHE A 3 -9.91 10.66 -9.67
CA PHE A 3 -8.59 10.41 -10.22
C PHE A 3 -8.02 9.13 -9.59
N MET A 4 -7.56 8.20 -10.43
CA MET A 4 -7.08 6.88 -10.00
C MET A 4 -6.02 6.33 -10.95
N LEU A 5 -5.58 5.09 -10.67
CA LEU A 5 -4.59 4.38 -11.47
C LEU A 5 -5.28 3.45 -12.49
N TYR A 6 -4.76 3.43 -13.71
CA TYR A 6 -5.22 2.64 -14.84
C TYR A 6 -4.08 1.79 -15.40
N THR A 7 -4.42 0.68 -16.06
CA THR A 7 -3.43 -0.16 -16.76
C THR A 7 -3.11 0.34 -18.17
N ASP A 8 -3.95 1.21 -18.73
CA ASP A 8 -3.79 1.77 -20.07
C ASP A 8 -3.81 3.31 -20.07
N ALA A 9 -3.13 3.90 -21.05
CA ALA A 9 -3.00 5.36 -21.17
C ALA A 9 -4.33 6.07 -21.48
N GLN A 10 -5.30 5.35 -22.06
CA GLN A 10 -6.63 5.88 -22.40
C GLN A 10 -7.57 5.89 -21.18
N MET A 11 -7.12 5.37 -20.03
CA MET A 11 -7.88 5.31 -18.79
C MET A 11 -9.20 4.55 -18.94
N THR A 12 -9.16 3.44 -19.69
CA THR A 12 -10.32 2.58 -19.97
C THR A 12 -10.41 1.38 -19.02
N MET A 13 -9.29 0.97 -18.44
CA MET A 13 -9.18 -0.17 -17.54
C MET A 13 -8.50 0.25 -16.23
N GLU A 14 -9.28 0.29 -15.15
CA GLU A 14 -8.77 0.58 -13.81
C GLU A 14 -7.73 -0.46 -13.40
N ALA A 15 -6.66 -0.02 -12.75
CA ALA A 15 -5.70 -0.92 -12.16
C ALA A 15 -6.37 -1.72 -11.04
N SER A 16 -6.25 -3.03 -11.09
CA SER A 16 -6.82 -3.97 -10.12
C SER A 16 -6.59 -3.51 -8.67
N ASN A 17 -7.61 -3.60 -7.83
CA ASN A 17 -7.50 -3.36 -6.38
C ASN A 17 -7.83 -4.65 -5.61
N PRO A 18 -6.81 -5.37 -5.09
CA PRO A 18 -5.37 -5.08 -5.11
C PRO A 18 -4.67 -5.44 -6.43
N TYR A 19 -3.59 -4.74 -6.75
CA TYR A 19 -2.66 -5.11 -7.83
C TYR A 19 -1.70 -6.17 -7.26
N GLN A 20 -1.69 -7.38 -7.84
CA GLN A 20 -0.99 -8.53 -7.25
C GLN A 20 0.52 -8.46 -7.51
N LEU A 21 1.29 -8.70 -6.45
CA LEU A 21 2.74 -8.78 -6.41
C LEU A 21 3.15 -10.13 -5.83
N ASP A 22 3.74 -10.97 -6.67
CA ASP A 22 4.26 -12.28 -6.28
C ASP A 22 5.79 -12.29 -6.39
N PHE A 23 6.48 -12.63 -5.30
CA PHE A 23 7.93 -12.76 -5.23
C PHE A 23 8.33 -14.15 -4.72
N ASN A 24 9.00 -14.91 -5.58
CA ASN A 24 9.64 -16.19 -5.23
C ASN A 24 11.08 -15.97 -4.74
N GLY A 25 11.22 -15.26 -3.61
CA GLY A 25 12.51 -14.86 -3.02
C GLY A 25 12.84 -13.40 -3.27
N ALA A 26 14.13 -13.05 -3.17
CA ALA A 26 14.57 -11.68 -3.37
C ALA A 26 14.48 -11.28 -4.85
N GLY A 27 14.05 -10.05 -5.13
CA GLY A 27 13.89 -9.60 -6.51
C GLY A 27 13.29 -8.21 -6.62
N LYS A 28 13.15 -7.76 -7.86
CA LYS A 28 12.49 -6.51 -8.23
C LYS A 28 11.39 -6.82 -9.22
N ASN A 29 10.24 -6.18 -9.03
CA ASN A 29 9.16 -6.16 -10.01
C ASN A 29 8.92 -4.71 -10.41
N GLU A 30 8.91 -4.45 -11.72
CA GLU A 30 8.76 -3.12 -12.29
C GLU A 30 7.61 -3.11 -13.27
N PHE A 31 6.74 -2.12 -13.13
CA PHE A 31 5.59 -1.96 -13.99
C PHE A 31 5.21 -0.48 -14.11
N LYS A 32 4.35 -0.21 -15.08
CA LYS A 32 3.87 1.14 -15.39
C LYS A 32 2.35 1.14 -15.27
N LEU A 33 1.82 2.08 -14.51
CA LEU A 33 0.41 2.43 -14.47
C LEU A 33 0.22 3.87 -14.95
N PHE A 34 -1.02 4.28 -15.13
CA PHE A 34 -1.38 5.60 -15.61
C PHE A 34 -2.30 6.27 -14.59
N PHE A 35 -1.87 7.38 -13.98
CA PHE A 35 -2.68 8.14 -13.05
C PHE A 35 -3.44 9.25 -13.78
N GLY A 36 -4.75 9.36 -13.55
CA GLY A 36 -5.54 10.42 -14.17
C GLY A 36 -7.04 10.23 -13.96
N SER A 37 -7.83 10.97 -14.73
CA SER A 37 -9.28 10.80 -14.86
C SER A 37 -9.65 10.87 -16.34
N PRO A 38 -10.54 10.02 -16.87
CA PRO A 38 -10.99 10.09 -18.26
C PRO A 38 -11.89 11.30 -18.54
N TYR A 39 -12.31 12.04 -17.51
CA TYR A 39 -13.25 13.16 -17.64
C TYR A 39 -12.53 14.48 -17.88
N PRO A 40 -12.58 15.07 -19.09
CA PRO A 40 -11.80 16.26 -19.43
C PRO A 40 -12.23 17.52 -18.69
N ASN A 41 -13.41 17.53 -18.07
CA ASN A 41 -13.95 18.63 -17.28
C ASN A 41 -13.63 18.52 -15.79
N GLU A 42 -12.89 17.51 -15.34
CA GLU A 42 -12.45 17.39 -13.95
C GLU A 42 -11.04 17.97 -13.77
N VAL A 43 -10.83 18.66 -12.65
CA VAL A 43 -9.53 19.22 -12.25
C VAL A 43 -9.22 18.75 -10.84
N LEU A 44 -8.06 18.11 -10.66
CA LEU A 44 -7.55 17.72 -9.35
C LEU A 44 -6.60 18.79 -8.83
N LYS A 45 -6.75 19.17 -7.56
CA LYS A 45 -5.89 20.12 -6.83
C LYS A 45 -5.54 19.58 -5.44
N PRO A 46 -4.39 19.94 -4.87
CA PRO A 46 -4.11 19.62 -3.48
C PRO A 46 -5.02 20.44 -2.56
N LYS A 47 -5.49 19.83 -1.48
CA LYS A 47 -6.38 20.46 -0.49
C LYS A 47 -5.62 21.34 0.50
N SER A 48 -4.46 20.84 0.93
CA SER A 48 -3.63 21.45 1.97
C SER A 48 -2.14 21.45 1.65
N ASP A 49 -1.68 20.48 0.88
CA ASP A 49 -0.29 20.39 0.46
C ASP A 49 0.02 21.36 -0.71
N GLN A 50 1.30 21.58 -0.99
CA GLN A 50 1.72 22.38 -2.15
C GLN A 50 1.55 21.62 -3.47
N GLN A 51 1.61 20.29 -3.41
CA GLN A 51 1.58 19.42 -4.59
C GLN A 51 0.63 18.25 -4.41
N ILE A 52 0.14 17.72 -5.52
CA ILE A 52 -0.55 16.44 -5.59
C ILE A 52 0.51 15.35 -5.53
N MET A 53 0.33 14.38 -4.64
CA MET A 53 1.32 13.35 -4.36
C MET A 53 0.71 11.96 -4.33
N LEU A 54 1.42 11.01 -4.93
CA LEU A 54 1.20 9.58 -4.72
C LEU A 54 2.14 9.08 -3.62
N VAL A 55 1.57 8.50 -2.57
CA VAL A 55 2.28 8.15 -1.34
C VAL A 55 2.21 6.64 -1.12
N PRO A 56 3.34 5.91 -1.16
CA PRO A 56 3.41 4.55 -0.66
C PRO A 56 3.05 4.51 0.83
N ALA A 57 2.11 3.67 1.21
CA ALA A 57 1.60 3.61 2.58
C ALA A 57 1.29 2.18 3.01
N SER A 58 1.57 1.85 4.27
CA SER A 58 1.12 0.57 4.82
C SER A 58 -0.40 0.57 4.99
N ARG A 59 -1.03 -0.57 4.68
CA ARG A 59 -2.45 -0.83 4.92
C ARG A 59 -2.71 -1.57 6.21
N LEU A 60 -1.68 -2.14 6.83
CA LEU A 60 -1.85 -2.92 8.06
C LEU A 60 -2.34 -2.02 9.19
N LYS A 61 -3.30 -2.54 9.93
CA LYS A 61 -3.76 -1.90 11.16
C LYS A 61 -2.83 -2.33 12.29
N LYS A 62 -2.55 -1.41 13.19
CA LYS A 62 -1.84 -1.74 14.42
C LYS A 62 -2.73 -2.57 15.33
N TRP A 63 -2.11 -3.40 16.16
CA TRP A 63 -2.76 -4.06 17.28
C TRP A 63 -3.37 -3.00 18.22
N GLU A 64 -4.56 -3.29 18.74
CA GLU A 64 -5.26 -2.44 19.70
C GLU A 64 -5.68 -3.27 20.93
N PRO A 65 -5.59 -2.70 22.15
CA PRO A 65 -5.99 -3.35 23.38
C PRO A 65 -7.51 -3.50 23.48
N ASN A 66 -7.96 -4.60 24.09
CA ASN A 66 -9.38 -4.89 24.32
C ASN A 66 -10.24 -4.81 23.05
N ARG A 67 -9.66 -5.10 21.88
CA ARG A 67 -10.35 -5.05 20.59
C ARG A 67 -10.81 -6.44 20.19
N VAL A 68 -12.05 -6.54 19.72
CA VAL A 68 -12.55 -7.74 19.05
C VAL A 68 -11.95 -7.79 17.65
N TYR A 69 -11.25 -8.88 17.36
CA TYR A 69 -10.79 -9.22 16.02
C TYR A 69 -11.55 -10.43 15.50
N SER A 70 -11.78 -10.45 14.20
CA SER A 70 -12.35 -11.61 13.51
C SER A 70 -11.26 -12.50 12.93
N PHE A 71 -11.59 -13.78 12.73
CA PHE A 71 -10.74 -14.72 12.01
C PHE A 71 -10.26 -14.11 10.70
N GLY A 72 -8.97 -14.24 10.42
CA GLY A 72 -8.35 -13.72 9.20
C GLY A 72 -7.98 -12.23 9.24
N ASN A 73 -8.35 -11.47 10.28
CA ASN A 73 -7.85 -10.10 10.43
C ASN A 73 -6.32 -10.08 10.53
N ILE A 74 -5.67 -9.21 9.76
CA ILE A 74 -4.22 -9.06 9.77
C ILE A 74 -3.83 -7.71 10.34
N ILE A 75 -2.88 -7.77 11.26
CA ILE A 75 -2.37 -6.62 11.99
C ILE A 75 -0.85 -6.65 12.07
N GLU A 76 -0.30 -5.55 12.57
CA GLU A 76 1.07 -5.43 13.00
C GLU A 76 1.15 -4.95 14.46
N PRO A 77 2.29 -5.12 15.13
CA PRO A 77 2.50 -4.57 16.47
C PRO A 77 2.36 -3.03 16.54
N ILE A 78 2.13 -2.48 17.73
CA ILE A 78 2.13 -1.03 17.99
C ILE A 78 3.47 -0.42 17.55
N VAL A 79 4.56 -1.05 17.99
CA VAL A 79 5.93 -0.79 17.53
C VAL A 79 6.29 -1.86 16.50
N SER A 80 6.20 -1.49 15.22
CA SER A 80 6.43 -2.40 14.10
C SER A 80 7.73 -3.19 14.25
N ASN A 81 7.63 -4.52 14.22
CA ASN A 81 8.77 -5.44 14.16
C ASN A 81 9.02 -5.97 12.73
N GLY A 82 8.35 -5.38 11.73
CA GLY A 82 8.47 -5.79 10.33
C GLY A 82 7.67 -7.02 9.92
N CYS A 83 6.96 -7.69 10.84
CA CYS A 83 6.12 -8.85 10.55
C CYS A 83 4.62 -8.49 10.51
N MET A 84 3.82 -9.40 9.94
CA MET A 84 2.36 -9.34 9.97
C MET A 84 1.77 -10.56 10.66
N TYR A 85 0.67 -10.36 11.36
CA TYR A 85 0.07 -11.35 12.24
C TYR A 85 -1.41 -11.52 11.92
N GLN A 86 -1.84 -12.75 11.67
CA GLN A 86 -3.23 -13.08 11.37
C GLN A 86 -3.94 -13.63 12.60
N CYS A 87 -5.13 -13.10 12.87
CA CYS A 87 -6.03 -13.58 13.92
C CYS A 87 -6.59 -14.95 13.54
N LEU A 88 -6.50 -15.93 14.47
CA LEU A 88 -7.02 -17.28 14.29
C LEU A 88 -8.36 -17.51 14.98
N ASP A 89 -8.90 -16.50 15.66
CA ASP A 89 -10.11 -16.61 16.47
C ASP A 89 -11.08 -15.44 16.19
N ASN A 90 -12.34 -15.58 16.60
CA ASN A 90 -13.30 -14.48 16.69
C ASN A 90 -13.42 -14.05 18.16
N ALA A 91 -12.42 -13.32 18.66
CA ALA A 91 -12.26 -13.06 20.09
C ALA A 91 -11.67 -11.67 20.38
N GLN A 92 -11.76 -11.26 21.64
CA GLN A 92 -11.23 -10.00 22.14
C GLN A 92 -9.78 -10.15 22.62
N THR A 93 -8.93 -9.20 22.23
CA THR A 93 -7.57 -9.09 22.73
C THR A 93 -7.50 -8.70 24.19
N GLY A 94 -6.37 -8.95 24.83
CA GLY A 94 -6.12 -8.48 26.19
C GLY A 94 -5.87 -6.97 26.26
N SER A 95 -5.71 -6.47 27.48
CA SER A 95 -5.38 -5.05 27.73
C SER A 95 -3.92 -4.69 27.41
N ARG A 96 -3.06 -5.69 27.16
CA ARG A 96 -1.64 -5.54 26.82
C ARG A 96 -1.31 -6.30 25.55
N GLU A 97 -0.36 -5.74 24.82
CA GLU A 97 0.16 -6.33 23.59
C GLU A 97 0.85 -7.67 23.89
N PRO A 98 0.67 -8.71 23.06
CA PRO A 98 1.33 -9.98 23.29
C PRO A 98 2.84 -9.88 23.04
N ALA A 99 3.61 -10.82 23.57
CA ALA A 99 5.01 -10.98 23.20
C ALA A 99 5.10 -11.51 21.76
N TRP A 100 5.29 -10.61 20.80
CA TRP A 100 5.37 -10.94 19.38
C TRP A 100 6.59 -11.78 19.05
N ARG A 101 6.36 -13.01 18.61
CA ARG A 101 7.41 -13.88 18.07
C ARG A 101 7.64 -13.54 16.59
N ALA A 102 8.88 -13.29 16.19
CA ALA A 102 9.23 -12.88 14.83
C ALA A 102 9.42 -14.04 13.84
N GLU A 103 9.46 -15.27 14.35
CA GLU A 103 9.56 -16.48 13.52
C GLU A 103 8.25 -16.73 12.77
N ARG A 104 8.33 -16.94 11.45
CA ARG A 104 7.15 -17.27 10.63
C ARG A 104 6.48 -18.55 11.15
N GLY A 105 5.16 -18.55 11.21
CA GLY A 105 4.34 -19.66 11.70
C GLY A 105 4.23 -19.74 13.22
N SER A 106 5.01 -18.96 13.97
CA SER A 106 4.89 -18.90 15.42
C SER A 106 3.56 -18.29 15.85
N LYS A 107 3.02 -18.77 16.98
CA LYS A 107 1.78 -18.29 17.57
C LYS A 107 2.04 -17.45 18.82
N CYS A 108 1.20 -16.45 19.04
CA CYS A 108 1.18 -15.66 20.26
C CYS A 108 -0.26 -15.37 20.68
N SER A 109 -0.50 -15.28 21.99
CA SER A 109 -1.84 -15.09 22.54
C SER A 109 -1.95 -13.72 23.20
N SER A 110 -3.05 -13.02 22.94
CA SER A 110 -3.42 -11.76 23.59
C SER A 110 -4.85 -11.90 24.10
N GLY A 111 -5.02 -12.02 25.42
CA GLY A 111 -6.32 -12.34 26.00
C GLY A 111 -6.81 -13.70 25.50
N SER A 112 -8.02 -13.73 24.92
CA SER A 112 -8.62 -14.95 24.35
C SER A 112 -8.33 -15.12 22.86
N THR A 113 -7.56 -14.21 22.25
CA THR A 113 -7.23 -14.23 20.82
C THR A 113 -5.84 -14.81 20.59
N THR A 114 -5.70 -15.68 19.60
CA THR A 114 -4.42 -16.20 19.10
C THR A 114 -4.10 -15.60 17.75
N PHE A 115 -2.85 -15.17 17.57
CA PHE A 115 -2.31 -14.70 16.31
C PHE A 115 -1.21 -15.62 15.80
N ILE A 116 -1.13 -15.83 14.49
CA ILE A 116 -0.03 -16.51 13.81
C ILE A 116 0.81 -15.51 12.99
N ASN A 117 2.13 -15.62 13.08
CA ASN A 117 3.04 -14.81 12.28
C ASN A 117 3.06 -15.30 10.82
N LEU A 118 2.72 -14.43 9.86
CA LEU A 118 2.75 -14.75 8.43
C LEU A 118 4.09 -14.40 7.76
N GLY A 119 5.04 -13.85 8.51
CA GLY A 119 6.36 -13.42 8.07
C GLY A 119 6.46 -11.91 7.87
N ALA A 120 7.54 -11.49 7.22
CA ALA A 120 7.82 -10.08 6.97
C ALA A 120 6.77 -9.45 6.03
N LYS A 121 6.33 -8.22 6.31
CA LYS A 121 5.39 -7.42 5.49
C LYS A 121 6.08 -6.47 4.51
N PHE A 122 5.49 -6.22 3.34
CA PHE A 122 5.99 -5.13 2.47
C PHE A 122 5.88 -3.79 3.20
N GLN A 123 6.91 -2.98 3.08
CA GLN A 123 7.01 -1.65 3.68
C GLN A 123 6.89 -0.59 2.59
N PRO A 124 6.43 0.63 2.92
CA PRO A 124 6.54 1.78 2.01
C PRO A 124 7.94 1.90 1.37
N ALA A 125 8.99 1.66 2.16
CA ALA A 125 10.38 1.68 1.72
C ALA A 125 10.76 0.58 0.70
N ASP A 126 9.90 -0.40 0.45
CA ASP A 126 10.09 -1.39 -0.62
C ASP A 126 9.63 -0.86 -1.99
N ILE A 127 8.99 0.32 -2.04
CA ILE A 127 8.38 0.89 -3.24
C ILE A 127 9.14 2.13 -3.70
N GLN A 128 9.52 2.17 -4.97
CA GLN A 128 10.03 3.36 -5.64
C GLN A 128 9.02 3.79 -6.72
N LEU A 129 8.75 5.09 -6.80
CA LEU A 129 7.83 5.70 -7.75
C LEU A 129 8.58 6.75 -8.58
N ALA A 130 8.31 6.82 -9.88
CA ALA A 130 8.90 7.81 -10.77
C ALA A 130 7.99 8.15 -11.97
N LEU A 131 8.19 9.33 -12.56
CA LEU A 131 7.50 9.75 -13.80
C LEU A 131 8.17 9.20 -15.07
N THR A 132 9.37 8.62 -14.95
CA THR A 132 10.10 8.00 -16.05
C THR A 132 10.71 6.68 -15.58
N TYR A 133 10.97 5.77 -16.53
CA TYR A 133 11.60 4.49 -16.22
C TYR A 133 12.99 4.67 -15.60
N ALA A 134 13.85 5.50 -16.22
CA ALA A 134 15.19 5.79 -15.70
C ALA A 134 15.15 6.51 -14.34
N GLY A 135 14.07 7.23 -14.03
CA GLY A 135 13.87 7.85 -12.72
C GLY A 135 13.80 6.83 -11.57
N LEU A 136 13.41 5.58 -11.83
CA LEU A 136 13.37 4.54 -10.80
C LEU A 136 14.74 4.23 -10.18
N ASP A 137 15.84 4.48 -10.89
CA ASP A 137 17.19 4.21 -10.40
C ASP A 137 17.69 5.26 -9.39
N THR A 138 17.09 6.45 -9.42
CA THR A 138 17.44 7.56 -8.53
C THR A 138 16.32 7.92 -7.54
N ALA A 139 15.12 7.36 -7.72
CA ALA A 139 13.99 7.57 -6.82
C ALA A 139 14.29 7.00 -5.43
N ASN A 140 14.04 7.82 -4.41
CA ASN A 140 14.15 7.38 -3.01
C ASN A 140 13.02 6.40 -2.68
N ALA A 141 13.37 5.23 -2.15
CA ALA A 141 12.38 4.23 -1.80
C ALA A 141 11.51 4.69 -0.62
N GLY A 142 10.19 4.51 -0.74
CA GLY A 142 9.17 4.99 0.19
C GLY A 142 8.85 6.49 0.09
N ALA A 143 9.53 7.25 -0.77
CA ALA A 143 9.20 8.65 -0.97
C ALA A 143 7.88 8.83 -1.72
N ALA A 144 7.21 9.94 -1.45
CA ALA A 144 6.05 10.37 -2.21
C ALA A 144 6.49 10.82 -3.62
N LEU A 145 5.67 10.51 -4.63
CA LEU A 145 5.84 11.00 -5.99
C LEU A 145 4.98 12.24 -6.21
N GLU A 146 5.65 13.36 -6.44
CA GLU A 146 5.06 14.63 -6.83
C GLU A 146 4.52 14.58 -8.27
N LEU A 147 3.28 15.00 -8.45
CA LEU A 147 2.61 15.08 -9.76
C LEU A 147 2.37 16.52 -10.25
N GLY A 148 2.73 17.51 -9.43
CA GLY A 148 2.50 18.93 -9.69
C GLY A 148 1.34 19.53 -8.89
N THR A 149 1.01 20.78 -9.17
CA THR A 149 0.06 21.59 -8.38
C THR A 149 -1.40 21.49 -8.84
N GLN A 150 -1.62 21.02 -10.08
CA GLN A 150 -2.95 20.83 -10.66
C GLN A 150 -2.88 19.80 -11.78
N LEU A 151 -3.86 18.90 -11.86
CA LEU A 151 -4.00 17.96 -12.96
C LEU A 151 -5.35 18.13 -13.66
N GLN A 152 -5.32 18.20 -14.99
CA GLN A 152 -6.52 18.20 -15.83
C GLN A 152 -6.90 16.76 -16.17
N GLY A 153 -8.18 16.41 -16.02
CA GLY A 153 -8.72 15.16 -16.52
C GLY A 153 -8.71 15.10 -18.07
N GLY A 154 -9.05 13.95 -18.63
CA GLY A 154 -8.86 13.63 -20.04
C GLY A 154 -7.38 13.41 -20.43
N LYS A 155 -6.45 13.51 -19.48
CA LYS A 155 -5.03 13.19 -19.65
C LYS A 155 -4.57 12.26 -18.54
N SER A 156 -3.70 11.32 -18.91
CA SER A 156 -3.04 10.43 -17.95
C SER A 156 -1.57 10.78 -17.80
N ILE A 157 -1.03 10.47 -16.63
CA ILE A 157 0.39 10.60 -16.29
C ILE A 157 0.94 9.18 -16.11
N PRO A 158 1.98 8.79 -16.86
CA PRO A 158 2.64 7.51 -16.62
C PRO A 158 3.34 7.55 -15.26
N VAL A 159 3.07 6.54 -14.44
CA VAL A 159 3.70 6.31 -13.15
C VAL A 159 4.42 4.98 -13.22
N TYR A 160 5.74 5.03 -13.18
CA TYR A 160 6.62 3.89 -13.11
C TYR A 160 6.79 3.48 -11.65
N MET A 161 6.64 2.20 -11.37
CA MET A 161 6.71 1.64 -10.04
C MET A 161 7.72 0.51 -10.02
N ARG A 162 8.59 0.50 -9.00
CA ARG A 162 9.48 -0.61 -8.69
C ARG A 162 9.17 -1.07 -7.28
N VAL A 163 8.86 -2.36 -7.15
CA VAL A 163 8.74 -3.02 -5.86
C VAL A 163 9.96 -3.92 -5.67
N THR A 164 10.69 -3.71 -4.59
CA THR A 164 11.87 -4.51 -4.25
C THR A 164 11.57 -5.41 -3.06
N ASN A 165 11.66 -6.71 -3.24
CA ASN A 165 11.72 -7.65 -2.13
C ASN A 165 13.19 -7.92 -1.80
N ALA A 166 13.68 -7.37 -0.69
CA ALA A 166 15.04 -7.65 -0.20
C ALA A 166 15.14 -9.00 0.56
N SER A 167 14.01 -9.64 0.88
CA SER A 167 13.99 -10.90 1.63
C SER A 167 14.00 -12.10 0.70
N ASN A 168 14.81 -13.12 1.04
CA ASN A 168 14.77 -14.43 0.37
C ASN A 168 13.52 -15.26 0.72
N SER A 169 12.67 -14.76 1.63
CA SER A 169 11.39 -15.40 1.92
C SER A 169 10.41 -15.26 0.76
N VAL A 170 9.61 -16.30 0.51
CA VAL A 170 8.44 -16.20 -0.37
C VAL A 170 7.46 -15.18 0.20
N ARG A 171 7.05 -14.24 -0.64
CA ARG A 171 6.12 -13.16 -0.28
C ARG A 171 5.11 -12.97 -1.42
N SER A 172 3.85 -12.95 -1.05
CA SER A 172 2.72 -12.65 -1.94
C SER A 172 1.78 -11.72 -1.20
N ASP A 173 1.21 -10.76 -1.92
CA ASP A 173 0.14 -9.89 -1.42
C ASP A 173 -1.25 -10.36 -1.89
N ARG A 174 -1.33 -11.51 -2.58
CA ARG A 174 -2.56 -12.04 -3.18
C ARG A 174 -3.66 -12.30 -2.17
N SER A 175 -3.32 -12.85 -1.01
CA SER A 175 -4.27 -13.07 0.08
C SER A 175 -4.39 -11.84 0.99
N ASP A 176 -3.28 -11.12 1.18
CA ASP A 176 -3.11 -10.20 2.32
C ASP A 176 -2.39 -8.91 1.93
N PRO A 177 -3.04 -8.00 1.17
CA PRO A 177 -2.41 -6.77 0.70
C PRO A 177 -2.06 -5.83 1.85
N CYS A 178 -0.77 -5.68 2.12
CA CYS A 178 -0.24 -4.91 3.25
C CYS A 178 0.26 -3.50 2.88
N ILE A 179 0.28 -3.15 1.59
CA ILE A 179 0.72 -1.85 1.06
C ILE A 179 -0.29 -1.25 0.07
N SER A 180 -0.29 0.07 -0.04
CA SER A 180 -1.15 0.84 -0.96
C SER A 180 -0.38 2.04 -1.49
N ILE A 181 -0.72 2.48 -2.70
CA ILE A 181 -0.43 3.84 -3.15
C ILE A 181 -1.66 4.68 -2.84
N ARG A 182 -1.48 5.79 -2.12
CA ARG A 182 -2.56 6.71 -1.75
C ARG A 182 -2.32 8.07 -2.36
N LEU A 183 -3.41 8.76 -2.67
CA LEU A 183 -3.35 10.19 -2.95
C LEU A 183 -3.28 10.94 -1.61
N ASN A 184 -2.52 12.04 -1.57
CA ASN A 184 -2.62 12.98 -0.45
C ASN A 184 -3.99 13.68 -0.44
N ALA A 185 -4.21 14.59 0.51
CA ALA A 185 -5.50 15.28 0.60
C ALA A 185 -5.69 16.17 -0.65
N THR A 186 -6.67 15.83 -1.49
CA THR A 186 -6.98 16.55 -2.72
C THR A 186 -8.45 16.92 -2.81
N ILE A 187 -8.76 17.85 -3.70
CA ILE A 187 -10.13 18.23 -4.10
C ILE A 187 -10.23 18.05 -5.61
N THR A 188 -11.34 17.47 -6.07
CA THR A 188 -11.71 17.43 -7.48
C THR A 188 -12.81 18.45 -7.73
N GLU A 189 -12.58 19.33 -8.70
CA GLU A 189 -13.54 20.33 -9.17
C GLU A 189 -14.01 19.94 -10.57
N THR A 190 -15.28 20.18 -10.88
CA THR A 190 -15.81 20.05 -12.24
C THR A 190 -15.94 21.43 -12.86
N THR A 191 -15.22 21.68 -13.95
CA THR A 191 -15.36 22.91 -14.74
C THR A 191 -16.58 22.78 -15.66
N ALA A 192 -17.39 23.83 -15.71
CA ALA A 192 -18.54 23.93 -16.61
C ALA A 192 -18.13 24.04 -18.08
#